data_AF-A0A7J4TW42-F1
#
_entry.id   AF-A0A7J4TW42-F1
#
_cell.length_a   1.000
_cell.length_b   1.000
_cell.length_c   1.000
_cell.angle_alpha   90.00
_cell.angle_beta   90.00
_cell.angle_gamma   90.00
#
_symmetry.space_group_name_H-M   'P 1'
#
loop_
_entity.id
_entity.type
_entity.pdbx_description
1 polymer ?
#
loop_
_entity_poly.entity_id
_entity_poly.type
_entity_poly.pdbx_seq_one_letter_code
_entity_poly.pdbx_strand_id
1 'polypeptide(L)'
;MARIEFLQKKIEGYLRKEQLLKKEEYTQLEKSFLKKARKNFTIANLMFKISEQDEFKKTLALSKDFETYEWVIVVSYYSMYVSALAALAKLGFKSKSHSATIIVLEQYYVHKQKNLEAKHIQQLTKAYALSEDLINKLIRTKTKRETAQYEATPGISRENAVSALEDTEEFITKVEETLG
;
A
#
# COMPACT_ATOMS: atom_id res chain seq x y z
N MET A 1 -24.55 -14.30 -2.90
CA MET A 1 -25.42 -13.23 -2.35
C MET A 1 -24.99 -12.82 -0.93
N ALA A 2 -24.80 -13.74 0.01
CA ALA A 2 -24.41 -13.43 1.40
C ALA A 2 -23.15 -12.54 1.57
N ARG A 3 -22.07 -12.73 0.78
CA ARG A 3 -20.85 -11.90 0.89
C ARG A 3 -21.07 -10.44 0.52
N ILE A 4 -21.79 -10.18 -0.58
CA ILE A 4 -22.08 -8.82 -1.08
C ILE A 4 -22.91 -8.05 -0.06
N GLU A 5 -23.91 -8.69 0.54
CA GLU A 5 -24.73 -8.10 1.60
C GLU A 5 -23.94 -7.82 2.88
N PHE A 6 -23.05 -8.75 3.27
CA PHE A 6 -22.15 -8.55 4.41
C PHE A 6 -21.23 -7.35 4.19
N LEU A 7 -20.59 -7.26 3.02
CA LEU A 7 -19.72 -6.14 2.67
C LEU A 7 -20.50 -4.82 2.66
N GLN A 8 -21.71 -4.81 2.11
CA GLN A 8 -22.58 -3.64 2.12
C GLN A 8 -22.88 -3.15 3.54
N LYS A 9 -23.25 -4.06 4.46
CA LYS A 9 -23.47 -3.72 5.88
C LYS A 9 -22.20 -3.16 6.54
N LYS A 10 -21.01 -3.66 6.19
CA LYS A 10 -19.74 -3.12 6.69
C LYS A 10 -19.47 -1.72 6.16
N ILE A 11 -19.69 -1.47 4.87
CA ILE A 11 -19.56 -0.13 4.26
C ILE A 11 -20.46 0.88 4.98
N GLU A 12 -21.72 0.54 5.23
CA GLU A 12 -22.64 1.38 5.99
C GLU A 12 -22.15 1.66 7.41
N GLY A 13 -21.55 0.67 8.07
CA GLY A 13 -20.90 0.84 9.36
C GLY A 13 -19.75 1.85 9.33
N TYR A 14 -18.90 1.80 8.29
CA TYR A 14 -17.81 2.76 8.13
C TYR A 14 -18.29 4.17 7.80
N LEU A 15 -19.39 4.30 7.03
CA LEU A 15 -20.03 5.58 6.76
C LEU A 15 -20.57 6.21 8.05
N ARG A 16 -21.29 5.43 8.88
CA ARG A 16 -21.80 5.92 10.17
C ARG A 16 -20.71 6.36 11.14
N LYS A 17 -19.53 5.73 11.08
CA LYS A 17 -18.36 6.08 11.90
C LYS A 17 -17.46 7.15 11.28
N GLU A 18 -17.83 7.70 10.13
CA GLU A 18 -17.03 8.68 9.36
C GLU A 18 -15.60 8.22 9.01
N GLN A 19 -15.38 6.90 9.00
CA GLN A 19 -14.16 6.25 8.55
C GLN A 19 -14.15 6.09 7.01
N LEU A 20 -15.34 6.17 6.41
CA LEU A 20 -15.59 6.31 4.99
C LEU A 20 -16.53 7.50 4.79
N LEU A 21 -16.31 8.28 3.75
CA LEU A 21 -17.16 9.41 3.36
C LEU A 21 -17.58 9.23 1.90
N LYS A 22 -18.79 9.68 1.54
CA LYS A 22 -19.28 9.60 0.16
C LYS A 22 -19.83 10.94 -0.31
N LYS A 23 -19.19 11.53 -1.32
CA LYS A 23 -19.60 12.78 -1.97
C LYS A 23 -19.08 12.81 -3.41
N GLU A 24 -19.87 13.39 -4.31
CA GLU A 24 -19.48 13.52 -5.73
C GLU A 24 -18.18 14.30 -5.91
N GLU A 25 -17.94 15.32 -5.07
CA GLU A 25 -16.71 16.12 -5.09
C GLU A 25 -15.42 15.31 -4.91
N TYR A 26 -15.48 14.07 -4.43
CA TYR A 26 -14.29 13.23 -4.26
C TYR A 26 -13.83 12.57 -5.56
N THR A 27 -14.66 12.52 -6.60
CA THR A 27 -14.27 11.98 -7.92
C THR A 27 -13.10 12.74 -8.53
N GLN A 28 -13.01 14.05 -8.30
CA GLN A 28 -11.90 14.88 -8.76
C GLN A 28 -10.53 14.46 -8.20
N LEU A 29 -10.48 13.68 -7.11
CA LEU A 29 -9.24 13.24 -6.48
C LEU A 29 -8.59 12.06 -7.20
N GLU A 30 -9.34 11.32 -8.04
CA GLU A 30 -8.90 10.10 -8.74
C GLU A 30 -7.53 10.27 -9.40
N LYS A 31 -7.40 11.22 -10.33
CA LYS A 31 -6.15 11.45 -11.09
C LYS A 31 -4.99 11.85 -10.19
N SER A 32 -5.25 12.64 -9.15
CA SER A 32 -4.22 13.08 -8.20
C SER A 32 -3.68 11.91 -7.38
N PHE A 33 -4.54 10.95 -7.01
CA PHE A 33 -4.14 9.75 -6.32
C PHE A 33 -3.36 8.81 -7.23
N LEU A 34 -3.78 8.54 -8.47
CA LEU A 34 -3.00 7.74 -9.40
C LEU A 34 -1.59 8.31 -9.63
N LYS A 35 -1.49 9.62 -9.87
CA LYS A 35 -0.19 10.30 -10.01
C LYS A 35 0.68 10.13 -8.76
N LYS A 36 0.08 10.24 -7.57
CA LYS A 36 0.78 10.04 -6.30
C LYS A 36 1.22 8.58 -6.12
N ALA A 37 0.39 7.60 -6.47
CA ALA A 37 0.70 6.18 -6.41
C ALA A 37 1.91 5.84 -7.30
N ARG A 38 1.91 6.25 -8.57
CA ARG A 38 3.04 6.04 -9.49
C ARG A 38 4.31 6.75 -9.01
N LYS A 39 4.20 7.99 -8.50
CA LYS A 39 5.35 8.69 -7.91
C LYS A 39 5.95 7.92 -6.73
N ASN A 40 5.12 7.43 -5.82
CA ASN A 40 5.59 6.60 -4.70
C ASN A 40 6.25 5.32 -5.20
N PHE A 41 5.69 4.68 -6.22
CA PHE A 41 6.28 3.47 -6.80
C PHE A 41 7.64 3.74 -7.47
N THR A 42 7.80 4.90 -8.13
CA THR A 42 9.11 5.35 -8.63
C THR A 42 10.12 5.51 -7.49
N ILE A 43 9.70 6.06 -6.35
CA ILE A 43 10.57 6.19 -5.17
C ILE A 43 10.97 4.81 -4.63
N ALA A 44 10.03 3.85 -4.53
CA ALA A 44 10.34 2.48 -4.10
C ALA A 44 11.38 1.81 -5.02
N ASN A 45 11.22 1.94 -6.35
CA ASN A 45 12.20 1.44 -7.31
C ASN A 45 13.58 2.10 -7.17
N LEU A 46 13.62 3.41 -6.94
CA LEU A 46 14.88 4.13 -6.72
C LEU A 46 15.59 3.63 -5.46
N MET A 47 14.86 3.46 -4.36
CA MET A 47 15.39 2.91 -3.11
C MET A 47 15.95 1.49 -3.32
N PHE A 48 15.24 0.65 -4.05
CA PHE A 48 15.71 -0.68 -4.40
C PHE A 48 17.03 -0.62 -5.19
N LYS A 49 17.10 0.23 -6.23
CA LYS A 49 18.33 0.43 -7.01
C LYS A 49 19.51 0.93 -6.17
N ILE A 50 19.28 1.85 -5.22
CA ILE A 50 20.33 2.30 -4.28
C ILE A 50 20.88 1.12 -3.48
N SER A 51 20.02 0.17 -3.08
CA SER A 51 20.42 -1.00 -2.29
C SER A 51 21.24 -2.01 -3.12
N GLU A 52 20.93 -2.14 -4.41
CA GLU A 52 21.50 -3.16 -5.30
C GLU A 52 22.75 -2.68 -6.06
N GLN A 53 22.92 -1.37 -6.28
CA GLN A 53 23.93 -0.85 -7.20
C GLN A 53 25.01 -0.05 -6.48
N ASP A 54 26.23 -0.60 -6.47
CA ASP A 54 27.40 0.04 -5.86
C ASP A 54 27.72 1.42 -6.45
N GLU A 55 27.43 1.65 -7.74
CA GLU A 55 27.62 2.95 -8.39
C GLU A 55 26.74 4.04 -7.76
N PHE A 56 25.47 3.73 -7.47
CA PHE A 56 24.58 4.65 -6.76
C PHE A 56 25.08 4.92 -5.35
N LYS A 57 25.49 3.87 -4.62
CA LYS A 57 26.05 4.02 -3.26
C LYS A 57 27.27 4.91 -3.27
N LYS A 58 28.21 4.70 -4.19
CA LYS A 58 29.42 5.52 -4.33
C LYS A 58 29.08 6.97 -4.65
N THR A 59 28.17 7.21 -5.60
CA THR A 59 27.75 8.56 -6.01
C THR A 59 27.10 9.33 -4.86
N LEU A 60 26.36 8.64 -4.00
CA LEU A 60 25.68 9.21 -2.84
C LEU A 60 26.53 9.18 -1.55
N ALA A 61 27.80 8.76 -1.63
CA ALA A 61 28.70 8.59 -0.50
C ALA A 61 28.12 7.68 0.63
N LEU A 62 27.42 6.62 0.24
CA LEU A 62 26.84 5.62 1.14
C LEU A 62 27.82 4.45 1.37
N SER A 63 27.65 3.75 2.48
CA SER A 63 28.43 2.54 2.77
C SER A 63 28.04 1.39 1.82
N LYS A 64 28.94 0.43 1.61
CA LYS A 64 28.68 -0.73 0.71
C LYS A 64 27.51 -1.60 1.18
N ASP A 65 27.36 -1.72 2.49
CA ASP A 65 26.30 -2.46 3.18
C ASP A 65 25.00 -1.66 3.34
N PHE A 66 24.94 -0.42 2.86
CA PHE A 66 23.71 0.36 2.90
C PHE A 66 22.62 -0.30 2.05
N GLU A 67 21.48 -0.61 2.69
CA GLU A 67 20.29 -1.17 2.06
C GLU A 67 19.03 -0.46 2.56
N THR A 68 17.96 -0.55 1.75
CA THR A 68 16.68 0.09 2.06
C THR A 68 15.48 -0.84 1.83
N TYR A 69 15.68 -2.16 1.82
CA TYR A 69 14.63 -3.14 1.49
C TYR A 69 13.36 -2.98 2.35
N GLU A 70 13.51 -2.68 3.64
CA GLU A 70 12.40 -2.36 4.52
C GLU A 70 11.57 -1.17 4.01
N TRP A 71 12.23 -0.09 3.60
CA TRP A 71 11.59 1.08 3.04
C TRP A 71 10.98 0.82 1.66
N VAL A 72 11.60 -0.03 0.84
CA VAL A 72 11.01 -0.47 -0.42
C VAL A 72 9.65 -1.10 -0.18
N ILE A 73 9.53 -2.02 0.79
CA ILE A 73 8.27 -2.69 1.13
C ILE A 73 7.22 -1.68 1.61
N VAL A 74 7.59 -0.79 2.53
CA VAL A 74 6.67 0.23 3.08
C VAL A 74 6.16 1.16 1.97
N VAL A 75 7.05 1.67 1.13
CA VAL A 75 6.66 2.61 0.06
C VAL A 75 5.87 1.91 -1.04
N SER A 76 6.20 0.65 -1.38
CA SER A 76 5.41 -0.19 -2.28
C SER A 76 3.97 -0.36 -1.78
N TYR A 77 3.79 -0.73 -0.52
CA TYR A 77 2.46 -0.78 0.11
C TYR A 77 1.71 0.55 0.01
N TYR A 78 2.34 1.68 0.34
CA TYR A 78 1.68 2.99 0.24
C TYR A 78 1.33 3.35 -1.21
N SER A 79 2.08 2.87 -2.19
CA SER A 79 1.76 3.05 -3.60
C SER A 79 0.47 2.31 -3.98
N MET A 80 0.34 1.04 -3.58
CA MET A 80 -0.89 0.26 -3.76
C MET A 80 -2.07 0.87 -3.00
N TYR A 81 -1.85 1.31 -1.76
CA TYR A 81 -2.92 1.92 -0.96
C TYR A 81 -3.43 3.22 -1.59
N VAL A 82 -2.53 4.04 -2.14
CA VAL A 82 -2.93 5.29 -2.80
C VAL A 82 -3.63 5.02 -4.14
N SER A 83 -3.24 4.02 -4.92
CA SER A 83 -4.00 3.64 -6.13
C SER A 83 -5.38 3.08 -5.76
N ALA A 84 -5.50 2.31 -4.68
CA ALA A 84 -6.78 1.91 -4.12
C ALA A 84 -7.67 3.11 -3.74
N LEU A 85 -7.10 4.17 -3.16
CA LEU A 85 -7.82 5.41 -2.90
C LEU A 85 -8.28 6.11 -4.19
N ALA A 86 -7.54 6.00 -5.29
CA ALA A 86 -7.99 6.51 -6.59
C ALA A 86 -9.23 5.76 -7.09
N ALA A 87 -9.25 4.43 -6.96
CA ALA A 87 -10.41 3.63 -7.31
C ALA A 87 -11.64 3.97 -6.44
N LEU A 88 -11.44 4.19 -5.14
CA LEU A 88 -12.50 4.69 -4.28
C LEU A 88 -12.98 6.09 -4.69
N ALA A 89 -12.06 6.99 -5.01
CA ALA A 89 -12.38 8.35 -5.43
C ALA A 89 -13.28 8.33 -6.67
N LYS A 90 -13.01 7.47 -7.67
CA LYS A 90 -13.89 7.28 -8.85
C LYS A 90 -15.36 7.03 -8.50
N LEU A 91 -15.59 6.33 -7.40
CA LEU A 91 -16.92 5.99 -6.89
C LEU A 91 -17.52 7.07 -5.96
N GLY A 92 -16.85 8.23 -5.84
CA GLY A 92 -17.21 9.30 -4.91
C GLY A 92 -16.88 9.00 -3.45
N PHE A 93 -16.03 8.00 -3.17
CA PHE A 93 -15.65 7.66 -1.80
C PHE A 93 -14.31 8.29 -1.40
N LYS A 94 -14.22 8.71 -0.13
CA LYS A 94 -12.96 9.06 0.55
C LYS A 94 -12.83 8.21 1.81
N SER A 95 -11.75 7.43 1.89
CA SER A 95 -11.49 6.54 3.03
C SER A 95 -10.44 7.13 3.98
N LYS A 96 -10.63 6.90 5.28
CA LYS A 96 -9.66 7.17 6.35
C LYS A 96 -9.18 5.86 7.02
N SER A 97 -9.54 4.70 6.48
CA SER A 97 -9.28 3.39 7.08
C SER A 97 -8.87 2.37 6.02
N HIS A 98 -7.78 1.65 6.26
CA HIS A 98 -7.32 0.57 5.38
C HIS A 98 -8.39 -0.51 5.19
N SER A 99 -9.03 -0.93 6.27
CA SER A 99 -10.12 -1.91 6.22
C SER A 99 -11.33 -1.41 5.41
N ALA A 100 -11.70 -0.14 5.58
CA ALA A 100 -12.79 0.46 4.79
C ALA A 100 -12.42 0.51 3.29
N THR A 101 -11.17 0.86 2.97
CA THR A 101 -10.66 0.88 1.60
C THR A 101 -10.75 -0.51 0.94
N ILE A 102 -10.26 -1.55 1.63
CA ILE A 102 -10.30 -2.93 1.13
C ILE A 102 -11.75 -3.40 0.89
N ILE A 103 -12.64 -3.13 1.84
CA ILE A 103 -14.04 -3.57 1.76
C ILE A 103 -14.78 -2.89 0.60
N VAL A 104 -14.53 -1.60 0.35
CA VAL A 104 -15.13 -0.90 -0.80
C VAL A 104 -14.57 -1.44 -2.11
N LEU A 105 -13.25 -1.65 -2.20
CA LEU A 105 -12.62 -2.26 -3.37
C LEU A 105 -13.22 -3.63 -3.69
N GLU A 106 -13.30 -4.52 -2.70
CA GLU A 106 -13.86 -5.87 -2.87
C GLU A 106 -15.32 -5.80 -3.33
N GLN A 107 -16.14 -4.99 -2.67
CA GLN A 107 -17.56 -4.87 -3.00
C GLN A 107 -17.78 -4.38 -4.44
N TYR A 108 -17.09 -3.30 -4.83
CA TYR A 108 -17.38 -2.63 -6.09
C TYR A 108 -16.59 -3.21 -7.27
N TYR A 109 -15.29 -3.43 -7.09
CA TYR A 109 -14.42 -3.80 -8.20
C TYR A 109 -14.23 -5.31 -8.34
N VAL A 110 -14.37 -6.09 -7.26
CA VAL A 110 -14.32 -7.57 -7.35
C VAL A 110 -15.70 -8.16 -7.61
N HIS A 111 -16.72 -7.75 -6.86
CA HIS A 111 -18.03 -8.40 -6.96
C HIS A 111 -19.00 -7.74 -7.95
N LYS A 112 -19.11 -6.40 -7.95
CA LYS A 112 -20.08 -5.69 -8.80
C LYS A 112 -19.57 -5.53 -10.23
N GLN A 113 -18.39 -4.94 -10.41
CA GLN A 113 -17.82 -4.65 -11.72
C GLN A 113 -17.00 -5.82 -12.27
N LYS A 114 -16.36 -6.60 -11.39
CA LYS A 114 -15.51 -7.76 -11.73
C LYS A 114 -14.27 -7.41 -12.57
N ASN A 115 -13.73 -6.21 -12.36
CA ASN A 115 -12.51 -5.76 -13.03
C ASN A 115 -11.26 -6.05 -12.18
N LEU A 116 -11.44 -6.33 -10.88
CA LEU A 116 -10.42 -6.86 -10.00
C LEU A 116 -10.79 -8.28 -9.55
N GLU A 117 -9.78 -9.10 -9.34
CA GLU A 117 -9.90 -10.43 -8.73
C GLU A 117 -9.50 -10.42 -7.24
N ALA A 118 -9.84 -11.51 -6.53
CA ALA A 118 -9.48 -11.71 -5.13
C ALA A 118 -7.96 -11.64 -4.88
N LYS A 119 -7.13 -12.06 -5.86
CA LYS A 119 -5.66 -11.98 -5.75
C LYS A 119 -5.16 -10.54 -5.51
N HIS A 120 -5.78 -9.53 -6.15
CA HIS A 120 -5.38 -8.14 -5.96
C HIS A 120 -5.69 -7.64 -4.55
N ILE A 121 -6.80 -8.10 -3.97
CA ILE A 121 -7.14 -7.81 -2.57
C ILE A 121 -6.13 -8.49 -1.62
N GLN A 122 -5.72 -9.71 -1.94
CA GLN A 122 -4.70 -10.43 -1.17
C GLN A 122 -3.34 -9.74 -1.24
N GLN A 123 -2.90 -9.28 -2.42
CA GLN A 123 -1.67 -8.50 -2.59
C GLN A 123 -1.66 -7.27 -1.68
N LEU A 124 -2.72 -6.45 -1.73
CA LEU A 124 -2.85 -5.25 -0.90
C LEU A 124 -2.85 -5.58 0.60
N THR A 125 -3.54 -6.65 1.01
CA THR A 125 -3.63 -7.06 2.42
C THR A 125 -2.31 -7.61 2.95
N LYS A 126 -1.59 -8.40 2.14
CA LYS A 126 -0.25 -8.92 2.45
C LYS A 126 0.75 -7.78 2.59
N ALA A 127 0.78 -6.85 1.63
CA ALA A 127 1.66 -5.69 1.66
C ALA A 127 1.39 -4.80 2.90
N TYR A 128 0.12 -4.61 3.27
CA TYR A 128 -0.25 -3.91 4.51
C TYR A 128 0.32 -4.61 5.74
N ALA A 129 0.11 -5.92 5.89
CA ALA A 129 0.57 -6.66 7.05
C ALA A 129 2.10 -6.60 7.22
N LEU A 130 2.84 -6.75 6.11
CA LEU A 130 4.30 -6.63 6.11
C LEU A 130 4.76 -5.21 6.48
N SER A 131 4.12 -4.17 5.90
CA SER A 131 4.42 -2.77 6.22
C SER A 131 4.14 -2.44 7.68
N GLU A 132 3.05 -2.95 8.25
CA GLU A 132 2.70 -2.71 9.65
C GLU A 132 3.69 -3.41 10.59
N ASP A 133 4.10 -4.64 10.30
CA ASP A 133 5.11 -5.34 11.09
C ASP A 133 6.43 -4.55 11.12
N LEU A 134 6.85 -4.04 9.96
CA LEU A 134 8.00 -3.16 9.79
C LEU A 134 7.91 -1.88 10.62
N ILE A 135 6.82 -1.14 10.49
CA ILE A 135 6.60 0.10 11.24
C ILE A 135 6.57 -0.19 12.75
N ASN A 136 5.91 -1.26 13.16
CA ASN A 136 5.85 -1.67 14.56
C ASN A 136 7.23 -2.06 15.11
N LYS A 137 8.09 -2.71 14.33
CA LYS A 137 9.49 -2.99 14.70
C LYS A 137 10.28 -1.70 14.92
N LEU A 138 10.10 -0.69 14.07
CA LEU A 138 10.74 0.62 14.24
C LEU A 138 10.26 1.33 15.52
N ILE A 139 8.94 1.32 15.78
CA ILE A 139 8.37 1.89 17.01
C ILE A 139 8.91 1.17 18.24
N ARG A 140 8.92 -0.17 18.24
CA ARG A 140 9.48 -0.96 19.33
C ARG A 140 10.95 -0.68 19.54
N THR A 141 11.74 -0.55 18.48
CA THR A 141 13.16 -0.18 18.58
C THR A 141 13.35 1.20 19.19
N LYS A 142 12.48 2.18 18.84
CA LYS A 142 12.48 3.51 19.47
C LYS A 142 12.17 3.41 20.97
N THR A 143 11.15 2.67 21.37
CA THR A 143 10.80 2.46 22.79
C THR A 143 11.88 1.66 23.55
N LYS A 144 12.51 0.67 22.89
CA LYS A 144 13.64 -0.09 23.44
C LYS A 144 14.90 0.77 23.60
N ARG A 145 15.12 1.78 22.75
CA ARG A 145 16.20 2.79 22.94
C ARG A 145 15.97 3.64 24.19
N GLU A 146 14.71 3.92 24.55
CA GLU A 146 14.37 4.56 25.83
C GLU A 146 14.60 3.62 27.05
N THR A 147 14.76 2.31 26.82
CA THR A 147 14.87 1.27 27.88
C THR A 147 16.08 0.31 27.75
N ALA A 148 17.11 0.70 26.99
CA ALA A 148 18.44 0.05 26.92
C ALA A 148 18.50 -1.48 26.62
N GLN A 149 17.69 -2.01 25.70
CA GLN A 149 17.85 -3.39 25.22
C GLN A 149 17.92 -3.48 23.69
N TYR A 150 19.11 -3.80 23.15
CA TYR A 150 19.33 -4.05 21.73
C TYR A 150 19.21 -5.54 21.42
N GLU A 151 18.23 -5.92 20.61
CA GLU A 151 18.23 -7.18 19.88
C GLU A 151 18.18 -6.85 18.39
N ALA A 152 19.22 -7.23 17.65
CA ALA A 152 19.25 -7.15 16.20
C ALA A 152 18.25 -8.19 15.66
N THR A 153 17.17 -7.70 15.05
CA THR A 153 16.13 -8.57 14.46
C THR A 153 16.64 -9.05 13.09
N PRO A 154 16.44 -10.33 12.72
CA PRO A 154 16.90 -10.87 11.44
C PRO A 154 16.38 -10.05 10.26
N GLY A 155 17.30 -9.73 9.34
CA GLY A 155 17.10 -8.81 8.23
C GLY A 155 15.93 -9.22 7.35
N ILE A 156 15.07 -8.25 7.06
CA ILE A 156 14.05 -8.41 6.03
C ILE A 156 14.75 -8.62 4.69
N SER A 157 14.41 -9.72 4.04
CA SER A 157 15.14 -10.17 2.86
C SER A 157 14.84 -9.29 1.65
N ARG A 158 15.88 -9.08 0.84
CA ARG A 158 15.80 -8.57 -0.54
C ARG A 158 14.64 -9.19 -1.33
N GLU A 159 14.36 -10.48 -1.14
CA GLU A 159 13.27 -11.21 -1.80
C GLU A 159 11.89 -10.58 -1.50
N ASN A 160 11.63 -10.20 -0.25
CA ASN A 160 10.39 -9.52 0.11
C ASN A 160 10.26 -8.16 -0.58
N ALA A 161 11.37 -7.43 -0.75
CA ALA A 161 11.38 -6.16 -1.47
C ALA A 161 11.11 -6.34 -2.97
N VAL A 162 11.69 -7.38 -3.60
CA VAL A 162 11.40 -7.73 -5.01
C VAL A 162 9.93 -8.06 -5.18
N SER A 163 9.39 -8.99 -4.38
CA SER A 163 7.97 -9.36 -4.48
C SER A 163 7.04 -8.17 -4.21
N ALA A 164 7.39 -7.28 -3.28
CA ALA A 164 6.61 -6.08 -3.02
C ALA A 164 6.57 -5.13 -4.24
N LEU A 165 7.67 -4.99 -4.98
CA LEU A 165 7.71 -4.18 -6.20
C LEU A 165 6.86 -4.80 -7.32
N GLU A 166 6.97 -6.11 -7.53
CA GLU A 166 6.22 -6.85 -8.54
C GLU A 166 4.70 -6.80 -8.26
N ASP A 167 4.30 -7.13 -7.03
CA ASP A 167 2.90 -7.04 -6.58
C ASP A 167 2.35 -5.61 -6.72
N THR A 168 3.18 -4.60 -6.48
CA THR A 168 2.78 -3.19 -6.60
C THR A 168 2.59 -2.76 -8.05
N GLU A 169 3.50 -3.15 -8.95
CA GLU A 169 3.39 -2.83 -10.38
C GLU A 169 2.15 -3.47 -10.99
N GLU A 170 1.92 -4.75 -10.72
CA GLU A 170 0.73 -5.47 -11.17
C GLU A 170 -0.54 -4.78 -10.64
N PHE A 171 -0.58 -4.49 -9.33
CA PHE A 171 -1.76 -3.90 -8.70
C PHE A 171 -2.07 -2.50 -9.23
N ILE A 172 -1.09 -1.61 -9.33
CA ILE A 172 -1.32 -0.24 -9.83
C ILE A 172 -1.76 -0.28 -11.29
N THR A 173 -1.11 -1.10 -12.13
CA THR A 173 -1.48 -1.25 -13.54
C THR A 173 -2.91 -1.76 -13.67
N LYS A 174 -3.29 -2.77 -12.88
CA LYS A 174 -4.67 -3.28 -12.89
C LYS A 174 -5.69 -2.23 -12.45
N VAL A 175 -5.35 -1.41 -11.45
CA VAL A 175 -6.21 -0.29 -11.03
C VAL A 175 -6.34 0.74 -12.14
N GLU A 176 -5.26 1.11 -12.83
CA GLU A 176 -5.32 2.05 -13.96
C GLU A 176 -6.21 1.53 -15.09
N GLU A 177 -6.01 0.27 -15.52
CA GLU A 177 -6.87 -0.40 -16.51
C GLU A 177 -8.36 -0.41 -16.10
N THR A 178 -8.62 -0.57 -14.80
CA THR A 178 -9.98 -0.59 -14.26
C THR A 178 -10.66 0.78 -14.32
N LEU A 179 -9.88 1.86 -14.33
CA LEU A 179 -10.39 3.23 -14.26
C LEU A 179 -10.51 3.93 -15.63
N GLY A 180 -9.84 3.40 -16.65
CA GLY A 180 -9.89 3.88 -18.04
C GLY A 180 -8.71 4.77 -18.39
#